data_AF-R9X8D9-F1
#
_entry.id   AF-R9X8D9-F1
#
_cell.length_a   1.000
_cell.length_b   1.000
_cell.length_c   1.000
_cell.angle_alpha   90.00
_cell.angle_beta   90.00
_cell.angle_gamma   90.00
#
_symmetry.space_group_name_H-M   'P 1'
#
loop_
_entity.id
_entity.type
_entity.pdbx_description
1 polymer ?
#
loop_
_entity_poly.entity_id
_entity_poly.type
_entity_poly.pdbx_seq_one_letter_code
_entity_poly.pdbx_strand_id
1 'polypeptide(L)'
;MSLGSRTFKSKRQLAAFEKTLQGRYLKLLRRNPFLFYGVPFCTLMAVGSYCLSDFTAVKYERQDRKISAVQEDELVKLRANRRSVDLKEEFYRLQGLADQEWEPVRVPRLPGESENVWDVE
;
A
#
# COMPACT_ATOMS: atom_id res chain seq x y z
N MET A 1 42.63 6.67 -4.01
CA MET A 1 41.62 7.43 -4.78
C MET A 1 42.31 8.59 -5.46
N SER A 2 42.38 8.57 -6.79
CA SER A 2 43.13 9.54 -7.59
C SER A 2 42.44 10.90 -7.59
N LEU A 3 43.16 11.93 -7.13
CA LEU A 3 42.77 13.33 -7.26
C LEU A 3 42.84 13.70 -8.76
N GLY A 4 41.67 13.92 -9.37
CA GLY A 4 41.56 14.35 -10.76
C GLY A 4 42.47 15.55 -11.04
N SER A 5 43.27 15.45 -12.09
CA SER A 5 44.24 16.46 -12.49
C SER A 5 43.52 17.81 -12.71
N ARG A 6 43.81 18.78 -11.83
CA ARG A 6 43.40 20.16 -12.07
C ARG A 6 44.17 20.67 -13.29
N THR A 7 43.57 20.53 -14.46
CA THR A 7 44.16 21.06 -15.70
C THR A 7 44.15 22.57 -15.62
N PHE A 8 45.35 23.17 -15.63
CA PHE A 8 45.50 24.62 -15.66
C PHE A 8 44.96 25.14 -16.99
N LYS A 9 43.91 25.97 -16.94
CA LYS A 9 43.36 26.63 -18.13
C LYS A 9 44.05 27.98 -18.31
N SER A 10 44.57 28.23 -19.51
CA SER A 10 45.09 29.57 -19.85
C SER A 10 43.97 30.61 -19.83
N LYS A 11 44.30 31.90 -19.70
CA LYS A 11 43.32 33.00 -19.64
C LYS A 11 42.34 33.01 -20.83
N ARG A 12 42.84 32.69 -22.03
CA ARG A 12 42.02 32.59 -23.26
C ARG A 12 41.04 31.41 -23.21
N GLN A 13 41.50 30.26 -22.71
CA GLN A 13 40.66 29.07 -22.55
C GLN A 13 39.61 29.25 -21.45
N LEU A 14 39.96 29.95 -20.36
CA LEU A 14 39.02 30.32 -19.31
C LEU A 14 37.92 31.24 -19.88
N ALA A 15 38.29 32.29 -20.62
CA ALA A 15 37.34 33.21 -21.23
C ALA A 15 36.42 32.51 -22.25
N ALA A 16 36.94 31.55 -23.02
CA ALA A 16 36.11 30.72 -23.91
C ALA A 16 35.16 29.82 -23.12
N PHE A 17 35.63 29.20 -22.03
CA PHE A 17 34.83 28.34 -21.16
C PHE A 17 33.72 29.12 -20.44
N GLU A 18 34.00 30.33 -19.93
CA GLU A 18 33.01 31.19 -19.28
C GLU A 18 31.87 31.61 -20.22
N LYS A 19 32.10 31.64 -21.53
CA LYS A 19 31.05 31.91 -22.53
C LYS A 19 30.11 30.72 -22.75
N THR A 20 30.53 29.50 -22.40
CA THR A 20 29.69 28.30 -22.51
C THR A 20 28.57 28.30 -21.47
N LEU A 21 27.49 27.57 -21.74
CA LEU A 21 26.38 27.40 -20.79
C LEU A 21 26.86 26.82 -19.45
N GLN A 22 27.75 25.82 -19.50
CA GLN A 22 28.35 25.18 -18.33
C GLN A 22 29.20 26.17 -17.52
N GLY A 23 30.01 26.99 -18.19
CA GLY A 23 30.82 28.02 -17.53
C GLY A 23 29.98 29.10 -16.86
N ARG A 24 28.89 29.55 -17.52
CA ARG A 24 27.93 30.50 -16.94
C ARG A 24 27.23 29.90 -15.72
N TYR A 25 26.76 28.65 -15.81
CA TYR A 25 26.14 27.94 -14.71
C TYR A 25 27.10 27.79 -13.52
N LEU A 26 28.34 27.34 -13.75
CA LEU A 26 29.34 27.20 -12.69
C LEU A 26 29.71 28.54 -12.05
N LYS A 27 29.74 29.63 -12.81
CA LYS A 27 29.96 30.98 -12.30
C LYS A 27 28.83 31.44 -11.37
N LEU A 28 27.58 31.17 -11.77
CA LEU A 28 26.39 31.45 -10.96
C LEU A 28 26.32 30.57 -9.71
N LEU A 29 26.62 29.28 -9.86
CA LEU A 29 26.69 28.29 -8.78
C LEU A 29 27.77 28.66 -7.74
N ARG A 30 28.94 29.12 -8.19
CA ARG A 30 30.02 29.60 -7.29
C ARG A 30 29.63 30.86 -6.54
N ARG A 31 28.83 31.74 -7.15
CA ARG A 31 28.37 32.99 -6.53
C ARG A 31 27.28 32.73 -5.50
N ASN A 32 26.26 31.96 -5.86
CA ASN A 32 25.09 31.67 -5.04
C ASN A 32 24.80 30.15 -5.01
N PRO A 33 25.60 29.35 -4.28
CA PRO A 33 25.46 27.90 -4.30
C PRO A 33 24.09 27.44 -3.79
N PHE A 34 23.53 28.08 -2.76
CA PHE A 34 22.22 27.72 -2.23
C PHE A 34 21.09 27.96 -3.24
N LEU A 35 21.12 29.05 -4.00
CA LEU A 35 20.04 29.38 -4.93
C LEU A 35 20.01 28.45 -6.15
N PHE A 36 21.18 28.09 -6.68
CA PHE A 36 21.27 27.27 -7.89
C PHE A 36 21.35 25.76 -7.64
N TYR A 37 21.72 25.33 -6.43
CA TYR A 37 21.76 23.91 -6.06
C TYR A 37 20.80 23.56 -4.92
N GLY A 38 20.75 24.39 -3.88
CA GLY A 38 19.90 24.17 -2.72
C GLY A 38 18.41 24.26 -3.04
N VAL A 39 17.97 25.34 -3.70
CA VAL A 39 16.55 25.51 -4.09
C VAL A 39 16.05 24.34 -4.94
N PRO A 40 16.69 23.95 -6.07
CA PRO A 40 16.21 22.82 -6.85
C PRO A 40 16.22 21.50 -6.05
N PHE A 41 17.18 21.30 -5.13
CA PHE A 41 17.21 20.14 -4.25
C PHE A 41 16.03 20.13 -3.26
N CYS A 42 15.78 21.24 -2.57
CA CYS A 42 14.65 21.38 -1.65
C CYS A 42 13.31 21.25 -2.37
N THR A 43 13.18 21.79 -3.58
CA THR A 43 11.97 21.61 -4.39
C THR A 43 11.76 20.15 -4.76
N LEU A 44 12.82 19.41 -5.10
CA LEU A 44 12.73 17.99 -5.43
C LEU A 44 12.32 17.18 -4.19
N MET A 45 12.86 17.51 -3.02
CA MET A 45 12.45 16.90 -1.74
C MET A 45 10.97 17.16 -1.43
N ALA A 46 10.50 18.40 -1.55
CA ALA A 46 9.10 18.74 -1.30
C ALA A 46 8.17 18.02 -2.28
N VAL A 47 8.44 18.11 -3.58
CA VAL A 47 7.64 17.43 -4.63
C VAL A 47 7.66 15.92 -4.44
N GLY A 48 8.82 15.34 -4.13
CA GLY A 48 8.95 13.91 -3.84
C GLY A 48 8.10 13.47 -2.65
N SER A 49 8.07 14.28 -1.58
CA SER A 49 7.26 14.01 -0.39
C SER A 49 5.77 14.00 -0.69
N TYR A 50 5.26 15.02 -1.39
CA TYR A 50 3.85 15.09 -1.77
C TYR A 50 3.47 13.98 -2.76
N CYS A 51 4.29 13.75 -3.78
CA CYS A 51 4.05 12.71 -4.77
C CYS A 51 3.96 11.30 -4.14
N LEU A 52 4.82 10.97 -3.17
CA LEU A 52 4.75 9.68 -2.49
C LEU A 52 3.53 9.58 -1.56
N SER A 53 3.22 10.64 -0.82
CA SER A 53 2.08 10.68 0.12
C SER A 53 0.74 10.53 -0.60
N ASP A 54 0.55 11.29 -1.68
CA ASP A 54 -0.71 11.25 -2.43
C ASP A 54 -0.86 9.91 -3.16
N PHE A 55 0.25 9.35 -3.66
CA PHE A 55 0.23 8.04 -4.32
C PHE A 55 -0.17 6.91 -3.38
N THR A 56 0.32 6.89 -2.14
CA THR A 56 -0.06 5.86 -1.16
C THR A 56 -1.51 6.02 -0.74
N ALA A 57 -1.99 7.25 -0.53
CA ALA A 57 -3.39 7.52 -0.19
C ALA A 57 -4.36 6.96 -1.25
N VAL A 58 -4.08 7.20 -2.54
CA VAL A 58 -4.94 6.72 -3.65
C VAL A 58 -5.04 5.19 -3.69
N LYS A 59 -3.96 4.47 -3.35
CA LYS A 59 -3.98 3.00 -3.30
C LYS A 59 -4.97 2.51 -2.24
N TYR A 60 -4.87 3.05 -1.03
CA TYR A 60 -5.74 2.65 0.08
C TYR A 60 -7.18 3.07 -0.17
N GLU A 61 -7.42 4.28 -0.65
CA GLU A 61 -8.77 4.75 -0.97
C GLU A 61 -9.47 3.86 -2.02
N ARG A 62 -8.75 3.41 -3.05
CA ARG A 62 -9.30 2.46 -4.04
C ARG A 62 -9.64 1.11 -3.42
N GLN A 63 -8.79 0.63 -2.51
CA GLN A 63 -9.02 -0.64 -1.83
C GLN A 63 -10.22 -0.56 -0.89
N ASP A 64 -10.32 0.50 -0.10
CA ASP A 64 -11.43 0.75 0.81
C ASP A 64 -12.75 0.89 0.04
N ARG A 65 -12.78 1.70 -1.03
CA ARG A 65 -13.97 1.82 -1.89
C ARG A 65 -14.42 0.48 -2.47
N LYS A 66 -13.48 -0.39 -2.86
CA LYS A 66 -13.79 -1.73 -3.37
C LYS A 66 -14.40 -2.61 -2.27
N ILE A 67 -13.84 -2.57 -1.06
CA ILE A 67 -14.34 -3.37 0.08
C ILE A 67 -15.73 -2.89 0.49
N SER A 68 -15.94 -1.57 0.60
CA SER A 68 -17.25 -0.99 0.92
C SER A 68 -18.30 -1.36 -0.11
N ALA A 69 -17.99 -1.29 -1.42
CA ALA A 69 -18.92 -1.69 -2.47
C ALA A 69 -19.33 -3.18 -2.38
N VAL A 70 -18.36 -4.07 -2.11
CA VAL A 70 -18.65 -5.50 -1.90
C VAL A 70 -19.52 -5.72 -0.67
N GLN A 71 -19.25 -4.99 0.42
CA GLN A 71 -20.04 -5.07 1.64
C GLN A 71 -21.49 -4.59 1.44
N GLU A 72 -21.70 -3.50 0.69
CA GLU A 72 -23.03 -3.02 0.31
C GLU A 72 -23.78 -4.06 -0.52
N ASP A 73 -23.12 -4.67 -1.51
CA ASP A 73 -23.70 -5.74 -2.33
C ASP A 73 -24.10 -6.96 -1.49
N GLU A 74 -23.27 -7.36 -0.52
CA GLU A 74 -23.58 -8.44 0.41
C GLU A 74 -24.76 -8.11 1.33
N LEU A 75 -24.81 -6.89 1.87
CA LEU A 75 -25.94 -6.44 2.69
C LEU A 75 -27.25 -6.42 1.90
N VAL A 76 -27.20 -6.00 0.63
CA VAL A 76 -28.37 -6.04 -0.28
C VAL A 76 -28.80 -7.48 -0.53
N LYS A 77 -27.87 -8.41 -0.80
CA LYS A 77 -28.18 -9.84 -0.98
C LYS A 77 -28.75 -10.48 0.28
N LEU A 78 -28.21 -10.17 1.45
CA LEU A 78 -28.72 -10.65 2.73
C LEU A 78 -30.13 -10.13 2.99
N ARG A 79 -30.40 -8.86 2.67
CA ARG A 79 -31.73 -8.27 2.78
C ARG A 79 -32.72 -8.88 1.79
N ALA A 80 -32.29 -9.15 0.55
CA ALA A 80 -33.10 -9.78 -0.48
C ALA A 80 -33.42 -11.25 -0.17
N ASN A 81 -32.45 -12.00 0.37
CA ASN A 81 -32.62 -13.41 0.77
C ASN A 81 -33.13 -13.57 2.21
N ARG A 82 -33.53 -12.49 2.89
CA ARG A 82 -34.08 -12.59 4.24
C ARG A 82 -35.45 -13.26 4.17
N ARG A 83 -35.52 -14.51 4.61
CA ARG A 83 -36.79 -15.20 4.87
C ARG A 83 -37.55 -14.43 5.95
N SER A 84 -38.83 -14.14 5.71
CA SER A 84 -39.73 -13.63 6.74
C SER A 84 -39.97 -14.75 7.75
N VAL A 85 -39.47 -14.56 8.96
CA VAL A 85 -39.60 -15.54 10.04
C VAL A 85 -40.82 -15.15 10.87
N ASP A 86 -41.88 -15.97 10.80
CA ASP A 86 -43.03 -15.86 11.70
C ASP A 86 -42.79 -16.75 12.93
N LEU A 87 -42.89 -16.17 14.13
CA LEU A 87 -42.53 -16.81 15.40
C LEU A 87 -43.37 -18.06 15.66
N LYS A 88 -44.65 -18.02 15.27
CA LYS A 88 -45.59 -19.11 15.48
C LYS A 88 -45.26 -20.31 14.57
N GLU A 89 -44.95 -20.05 13.30
CA GLU A 89 -44.63 -21.10 12.32
C GLU A 89 -43.30 -21.79 12.67
N GLU A 90 -42.26 -21.03 13.04
CA GLU A 90 -40.99 -21.61 13.47
C GLU A 90 -41.11 -22.38 14.79
N PHE A 91 -41.97 -21.94 15.72
CA PHE A 91 -42.21 -22.69 16.96
C PHE A 91 -42.70 -24.12 16.67
N TYR A 92 -43.72 -24.27 15.83
CA TYR A 92 -44.23 -25.60 15.47
C TYR A 92 -43.25 -26.41 14.61
N ARG A 93 -42.47 -25.73 13.75
CA ARG A 93 -41.40 -26.40 12.97
C ARG A 93 -40.31 -26.96 13.88
N LEU A 94 -39.83 -26.17 14.85
CA LEU A 94 -38.80 -26.59 15.80
C LEU A 94 -39.31 -27.70 16.73
N GLN A 95 -40.58 -27.65 17.12
CA GLN A 95 -41.20 -28.71 17.90
C GLN A 95 -41.20 -30.05 17.14
N GLY A 96 -41.43 -30.05 15.82
CA GLY A 96 -41.31 -31.24 14.97
C GLY A 96 -39.87 -31.68 14.66
N LEU A 97 -38.87 -30.80 14.87
CA LEU A 97 -37.45 -31.15 14.80
C LEU A 97 -36.91 -31.70 16.13
N ALA A 98 -37.51 -31.31 17.26
CA ALA A 98 -37.09 -31.77 18.59
C ALA A 98 -37.34 -33.28 18.82
N ASP A 99 -38.29 -33.87 18.08
CA ASP A 99 -38.57 -35.31 18.11
C ASP A 99 -37.60 -36.14 17.24
N GLN A 100 -36.62 -35.50 16.57
CA GLN A 100 -35.60 -36.21 15.79
C GLN A 100 -34.50 -36.72 16.71
N GLU A 101 -34.13 -37.99 16.54
CA GLU A 101 -33.08 -38.68 17.28
C GLU A 101 -31.71 -38.08 16.92
N TRP A 102 -31.33 -36.99 17.60
CA TRP A 102 -30.06 -36.30 17.39
C TRP A 102 -28.97 -36.97 18.22
N GLU A 103 -27.95 -37.50 17.54
CA GLU A 103 -26.72 -37.98 18.18
C GLU A 103 -25.60 -36.95 18.00
N PRO A 104 -24.92 -36.51 19.08
CA PRO A 104 -23.76 -35.63 18.96
C PRO A 104 -22.58 -36.37 18.32
N VAL A 105 -22.41 -36.23 17.00
CA VAL A 105 -21.27 -36.76 16.27
C VAL A 105 -20.09 -35.80 16.37
N ARG A 106 -18.91 -36.32 16.76
CA ARG A 106 -17.68 -35.52 16.79
C ARG A 106 -17.29 -35.09 15.37
N VAL A 107 -16.87 -33.84 15.20
CA VAL A 107 -16.36 -33.35 13.92
C VAL A 107 -15.12 -34.18 13.53
N PRO A 108 -15.05 -34.73 12.30
CA PRO A 108 -13.86 -35.43 11.85
C PRO A 108 -12.70 -34.43 11.74
N ARG A 109 -11.47 -34.90 12.04
CA ARG A 109 -10.28 -34.06 11.88
C ARG A 109 -10.07 -33.72 10.40
N LEU A 110 -9.50 -32.55 10.14
CA LEU A 110 -9.11 -32.17 8.78
C LEU A 110 -7.98 -33.10 8.31
N PRO A 111 -7.91 -33.40 6.99
CA PRO A 111 -6.83 -34.23 6.46
C PRO A 111 -5.47 -33.53 6.71
N GLY A 112 -4.58 -34.20 7.46
CA GLY A 112 -3.22 -33.72 7.74
C GLY A 112 -3.01 -33.04 9.10
N GLU A 113 -4.01 -33.03 9.99
CA GLU A 113 -3.84 -32.57 11.37
C GLU A 113 -3.07 -33.63 12.20
N SER A 114 -2.02 -33.22 12.91
CA SER A 114 -1.20 -34.12 13.75
C SER A 114 -2.02 -34.65 14.94
N GLU A 115 -1.91 -35.95 15.25
CA GLU A 115 -2.47 -36.51 16.49
C GLU A 115 -1.77 -35.88 17.70
N ASN A 116 -2.54 -35.46 18.72
CA ASN A 116 -2.01 -35.02 20.02
C ASN A 116 -1.53 -36.22 20.88
N VAL A 117 -1.18 -37.34 20.24
CA VAL A 117 -0.58 -38.50 20.88
C VAL A 117 0.87 -38.50 20.46
N TRP A 118 1.76 -38.21 21.41
CA TRP A 118 3.17 -38.42 21.21
C TRP A 118 3.39 -39.93 21.17
N ASP A 119 3.86 -40.46 20.04
CA ASP A 119 4.33 -41.83 19.96
C ASP A 119 5.50 -41.98 20.94
N VAL A 120 5.24 -42.59 22.08
CA VAL A 120 6.29 -42.95 23.04
C VAL A 120 6.92 -44.23 22.50
N GLU A 121 8.13 -44.13 21.96
CA GLU A 121 8.99 -45.28 21.65
C GLU A 121 9.26 -46.17 22.88
#